data_AF-A0A7C9CZX4-F1
#
_entry.id   AF-A0A7C9CZX4-F1
#
_cell.length_a   1.000
_cell.length_b   1.000
_cell.length_c   1.000
_cell.angle_alpha   90.00
_cell.angle_beta   90.00
_cell.angle_gamma   90.00
#
_symmetry.space_group_name_H-M   'P 1'
#
loop_
_entity.id
_entity.type
_entity.pdbx_description
1 polymer ?
#
loop_
_entity_poly.entity_id
_entity_poly.type
_entity_poly.pdbx_seq_one_letter_code
_entity_poly.pdbx_strand_id
1 'polypeptide(L)'
;LHFAFLNAYFKAEHKNPLDAAILSYAYMNGYRFQPSRWRKIGEFPFDFVRRTASVVLETDYREQGQNSKFQGQYMVTKGALEEMICVSSSIFHSDGAAIRPLSAEDYQ
;
A
#
# COMPACT_ATOMS: atom_id res chain seq x y z
N LEU A 1 3.96 -4.48 -5.82
CA LEU A 1 2.74 -5.18 -5.32
C LEU A 1 2.56 -5.14 -3.80
N HIS A 2 3.64 -5.12 -2.99
CA HIS A 2 3.56 -5.22 -1.53
C HIS A 2 2.51 -4.31 -0.85
N PHE A 3 2.51 -3.00 -1.14
CA PHE A 3 1.55 -2.06 -0.53
C PHE A 3 0.10 -2.34 -0.91
N ALA A 4 -0.18 -2.62 -2.19
CA ALA A 4 -1.52 -2.96 -2.64
C ALA A 4 -2.04 -4.22 -1.92
N PHE A 5 -1.18 -5.22 -1.73
CA PHE A 5 -1.50 -6.42 -0.94
C PHE A 5 -1.83 -6.08 0.51
N LEU A 6 -1.03 -5.25 1.19
CA LEU A 6 -1.29 -4.87 2.58
C LEU A 6 -2.66 -4.18 2.74
N ASN A 7 -3.00 -3.26 1.84
CA ASN A 7 -4.30 -2.62 1.88
C ASN A 7 -5.44 -3.62 1.60
N ALA A 8 -5.30 -4.48 0.59
CA ALA A 8 -6.29 -5.52 0.27
C ALA A 8 -6.47 -6.55 1.41
N TYR A 9 -5.39 -6.90 2.12
CA TYR A 9 -5.42 -7.90 3.20
C TYR A 9 -6.04 -7.35 4.49
N PHE A 10 -5.72 -6.11 4.88
CA PHE A 10 -6.13 -5.54 6.16
C PHE A 10 -7.42 -4.72 6.12
N LYS A 11 -7.90 -4.33 4.95
CA LYS A 11 -9.16 -3.59 4.81
C LYS A 11 -10.33 -4.44 5.33
N ALA A 12 -11.18 -3.86 6.18
CA ALA A 12 -12.31 -4.60 6.76
C ALA A 12 -13.55 -4.66 5.84
N GLU A 13 -13.74 -3.65 4.99
CA GLU A 13 -15.00 -3.45 4.25
C GLU A 13 -14.99 -3.97 2.81
N HIS A 14 -16.11 -4.61 2.45
CA HIS A 14 -16.59 -5.06 1.13
C HIS A 14 -15.66 -5.98 0.31
N LYS A 15 -16.27 -7.07 -0.19
CA LYS A 15 -15.67 -7.95 -1.21
C LYS A 15 -15.44 -7.16 -2.50
N ASN A 16 -14.32 -6.47 -2.59
CA ASN A 16 -13.88 -5.80 -3.81
C ASN A 16 -13.20 -6.84 -4.72
N PRO A 17 -13.70 -7.06 -5.97
CA PRO A 17 -13.06 -7.97 -6.91
C PRO A 17 -11.58 -7.66 -7.18
N LEU A 18 -11.18 -6.39 -7.14
CA LEU A 18 -9.78 -6.00 -7.30
C LEU A 18 -8.92 -6.46 -6.12
N ASP A 19 -9.44 -6.37 -4.90
CA ASP A 19 -8.72 -6.85 -3.70
C ASP A 19 -8.57 -8.37 -3.73
N ALA A 20 -9.63 -9.09 -4.14
CA ALA A 20 -9.56 -10.53 -4.34
C ALA A 20 -8.51 -10.91 -5.41
N ALA A 21 -8.44 -10.16 -6.51
CA ALA A 21 -7.46 -10.39 -7.57
C ALA A 21 -6.01 -10.15 -7.09
N ILE A 22 -5.76 -9.08 -6.32
CA ILE A 22 -4.45 -8.78 -5.74
C ILE A 22 -4.01 -9.89 -4.78
N LEU A 23 -4.89 -10.31 -3.87
CA LEU A 23 -4.61 -11.38 -2.92
C LEU A 23 -4.35 -12.70 -3.64
N SER A 24 -5.20 -13.06 -4.60
CA SER A 24 -5.04 -14.28 -5.41
C SER A 24 -3.72 -14.27 -6.16
N TYR A 25 -3.40 -13.18 -6.87
CA TYR A 25 -2.15 -13.06 -7.60
C TYR A 25 -0.94 -13.19 -6.68
N ALA A 26 -0.95 -12.54 -5.51
CA ALA A 26 0.16 -12.64 -4.56
C ALA A 26 0.37 -14.09 -4.09
N TYR A 27 -0.70 -14.77 -3.66
CA TYR A 27 -0.60 -16.15 -3.18
C TYR A 27 -0.24 -17.16 -4.28
N MET A 28 -0.77 -16.98 -5.49
CA MET A 28 -0.44 -17.84 -6.64
C MET A 28 1.02 -17.71 -7.06
N ASN A 29 1.64 -16.55 -6.89
CA ASN A 29 3.06 -16.31 -7.18
C ASN A 29 3.98 -16.65 -5.97
N GLY A 30 3.48 -17.42 -5.00
CA GLY A 30 4.29 -17.93 -3.89
C GLY A 30 4.58 -16.90 -2.79
N TYR A 31 3.88 -15.76 -2.75
CA TYR A 31 4.08 -14.77 -1.69
C TYR A 31 3.73 -15.36 -0.32
N ARG A 32 4.71 -15.40 0.59
CA ARG A 32 4.56 -15.88 1.97
C ARG A 32 4.37 -14.71 2.92
N PHE A 33 3.12 -14.34 3.14
CA PHE A 33 2.78 -13.28 4.08
C PHE A 33 2.73 -13.80 5.52
N GLN A 34 3.26 -13.04 6.48
CA GLN A 34 3.23 -13.35 7.92
C GLN A 34 2.39 -12.30 8.66
N PRO A 35 1.07 -12.53 8.81
CA PRO A 35 0.17 -11.56 9.45
C PRO A 35 0.56 -11.21 10.88
N SER A 36 1.18 -12.15 11.61
CA SER A 36 1.60 -11.96 13.00
C SER A 36 2.62 -10.84 13.20
N ARG A 37 3.31 -10.41 12.14
CA ARG A 37 4.29 -9.30 12.17
C ARG A 37 3.66 -7.93 11.94
N TRP A 38 2.37 -7.88 11.65
CA TRP A 38 1.67 -6.66 11.27
C TRP A 38 0.46 -6.47 12.17
N ARG A 39 0.33 -5.26 12.70
CA ARG A 39 -0.78 -4.87 13.57
C ARG A 39 -1.58 -3.78 12.88
N LYS A 40 -2.84 -4.06 12.56
CA LYS A 40 -3.76 -3.01 12.10
C LYS A 40 -4.13 -2.14 13.28
N ILE A 41 -3.88 -0.84 13.18
CA ILE A 41 -4.19 0.12 14.24
C ILE A 41 -5.41 0.98 13.89
N GLY A 42 -5.78 1.04 12.62
CA GLY A 42 -6.94 1.77 12.15
C GLY A 42 -7.14 1.62 10.65
N GLU A 43 -8.24 2.19 10.16
CA GLU A 43 -8.49 2.36 8.74
C GLU A 43 -9.34 3.60 8.50
N PHE A 44 -9.22 4.14 7.30
CA PHE A 44 -10.19 5.06 6.72
C PHE A 44 -10.87 4.29 5.60
N PRO A 45 -12.14 3.86 5.79
CA PRO A 45 -12.88 3.13 4.76
C PRO A 45 -13.04 3.93 3.48
N PHE A 46 -13.59 3.29 2.44
CA PHE A 46 -13.82 4.00 1.20
C PHE A 46 -14.79 5.16 1.42
N ASP A 47 -14.36 6.36 1.05
CA ASP A 47 -15.12 7.60 1.18
C ASP A 47 -15.48 8.11 -0.21
N PHE A 48 -16.74 8.43 -0.49
CA PHE A 48 -17.18 8.91 -1.81
C PHE A 48 -16.66 10.31 -2.17
N VAL A 49 -16.32 11.13 -1.18
CA VAL A 49 -15.72 12.46 -1.39
C VAL A 49 -14.26 12.29 -1.79
N ARG A 50 -13.51 11.49 -1.01
CA ARG A 50 -12.07 11.28 -1.25
C ARG A 50 -11.79 10.25 -2.33
N ARG A 51 -12.72 9.33 -2.60
CA ARG A 51 -12.62 8.18 -3.53
C ARG A 51 -11.40 7.29 -3.28
N THR A 52 -10.98 7.20 -2.02
CA THR A 52 -9.80 6.44 -1.58
C THR A 52 -10.14 5.60 -0.35
N ALA A 53 -9.32 4.58 -0.09
CA ALA A 53 -9.38 3.78 1.14
C ALA A 53 -7.97 3.60 1.71
N SER A 54 -7.83 3.77 3.02
CA SER A 54 -6.55 3.68 3.71
C SER A 54 -6.59 2.67 4.84
N VAL A 55 -5.51 1.93 5.02
CA VAL A 55 -5.26 1.13 6.22
C VAL A 55 -4.05 1.71 6.95
N VAL A 56 -4.09 1.70 8.27
CA VAL A 56 -2.97 2.10 9.10
C VAL A 56 -2.45 0.87 9.81
N LEU A 57 -1.17 0.58 9.57
CA LEU A 57 -0.49 -0.62 10.02
C LEU A 57 0.72 -0.22 10.85
N GLU A 58 1.02 -1.01 11.86
CA GLU A 58 2.26 -0.94 12.60
C GLU A 58 2.99 -2.29 12.46
N THR A 59 4.30 -2.23 12.33
CA THR A 59 5.13 -3.42 12.29
C THR A 59 6.50 -3.14 12.90
N ASP A 60 7.06 -4.14 13.57
CA ASP A 60 8.43 -4.19 14.06
C ASP A 60 9.35 -4.95 13.07
N TYR A 61 8.83 -5.29 11.88
CA TYR A 61 9.50 -6.16 10.93
C TYR A 61 10.64 -5.48 10.17
N ARG A 62 11.87 -5.79 10.58
CA ARG A 62 13.06 -5.48 9.80
C ARG A 62 13.29 -6.55 8.73
N GLU A 63 12.97 -6.25 7.49
CA GLU A 63 13.35 -7.09 6.35
C GLU A 63 14.89 -7.17 6.24
N GLN A 64 15.49 -8.38 6.23
CA GLN A 64 16.95 -8.51 6.11
C GLN A 64 17.38 -8.26 4.65
N GLY A 65 18.10 -7.15 4.42
CA GLY A 65 18.59 -6.70 3.12
C GLY A 65 18.97 -5.21 3.20
N GLN A 66 19.71 -4.69 2.21
CA GLN A 66 20.29 -3.33 2.24
C GLN A 66 19.26 -2.17 2.29
N ASN A 67 17.96 -2.48 2.34
CA ASN A 67 16.85 -1.53 2.47
C ASN A 67 15.79 -2.00 3.50
N SER A 68 16.20 -2.45 4.69
CA SER A 68 15.27 -2.67 5.83
C SER A 68 14.45 -1.39 6.11
N LYS A 69 13.15 -1.33 5.77
CA LYS A 69 12.36 -0.09 5.93
C LYS A 69 10.93 -0.26 6.43
N PHE A 70 10.59 -1.34 7.12
CA PHE A 70 9.29 -1.47 7.79
C PHE A 70 9.43 -1.57 9.31
N GLN A 71 9.86 -0.48 9.96
CA GLN A 71 9.76 -0.34 11.41
C GLN A 71 8.93 0.91 11.73
N GLY A 72 7.81 0.72 12.42
CA GLY A 72 6.93 1.80 12.85
C GLY A 72 5.56 1.74 12.18
N GLN A 73 4.94 2.91 12.08
CA GLN A 73 3.57 3.08 11.61
C GLN A 73 3.54 3.52 10.14
N TYR A 74 2.71 2.87 9.35
CA TYR A 74 2.53 3.12 7.93
C TYR A 74 1.06 3.30 7.62
N MET A 75 0.75 4.33 6.83
CA MET A 75 -0.56 4.45 6.19
C MET A 75 -0.42 4.00 4.74
N VAL A 76 -1.23 3.03 4.34
CA VAL A 76 -1.28 2.55 2.96
C VAL A 76 -2.62 2.93 2.37
N THR A 77 -2.61 3.87 1.44
CA THR A 77 -3.80 4.38 0.75
C THR A 77 -3.86 3.83 -0.67
N LYS A 78 -5.05 3.47 -1.14
CA LYS A 78 -5.31 3.12 -2.54
C LYS A 78 -6.55 3.87 -3.06
N GLY A 79 -6.55 4.14 -4.35
CA GLY A 79 -7.63 4.81 -5.07
C GLY A 79 -7.35 4.81 -6.57
N ALA A 80 -8.15 5.55 -7.32
CA ALA A 80 -7.83 5.86 -8.72
C ALA A 80 -6.51 6.65 -8.80
N LEU A 81 -5.86 6.61 -9.97
CA LEU A 81 -4.55 7.23 -10.17
C LEU A 81 -4.60 8.72 -9.85
N GLU A 82 -5.63 9.40 -10.33
CA GLU A 82 -5.87 10.83 -10.17
C GLU A 82 -5.94 11.21 -8.69
N GLU A 83 -6.65 10.42 -7.87
CA GLU A 83 -6.74 10.68 -6.43
C GLU A 83 -5.41 10.49 -5.72
N MET A 84 -4.62 9.48 -6.13
CA MET A 84 -3.30 9.24 -5.53
C MET A 84 -2.33 10.36 -5.87
N ILE A 85 -2.32 10.81 -7.13
CA ILE A 85 -1.49 11.94 -7.57
C ILE A 85 -1.88 13.20 -6.78
N CYS A 86 -3.18 13.49 -6.63
CA CYS A 86 -3.65 14.68 -5.91
C CYS A 86 -3.23 14.74 -4.43
N VAL A 87 -3.03 13.60 -3.77
CA VAL A 87 -2.66 13.53 -2.35
C VAL A 87 -1.18 13.19 -2.12
N SER A 88 -0.38 13.10 -3.19
CA SER A 88 1.04 12.72 -3.11
C SER A 88 1.96 13.91 -3.40
N SER A 89 3.04 14.02 -2.62
CA SER A 89 4.09 15.02 -2.83
C SER A 89 5.37 14.43 -3.43
N SER A 90 5.47 13.11 -3.48
CA SER A 90 6.68 12.38 -3.88
C SER A 90 6.32 11.06 -4.54
N ILE A 91 7.22 10.56 -5.39
CA ILE A 91 7.09 9.31 -6.12
C ILE A 91 8.33 8.45 -5.90
N PHE A 92 8.13 7.14 -5.83
CA PHE A 92 9.19 6.14 -5.77
C PHE A 92 9.29 5.40 -7.09
N HIS A 93 10.47 5.43 -7.70
CA HIS A 93 10.77 4.68 -8.93
C HIS A 93 11.45 3.36 -8.58
N SER A 94 10.90 2.25 -9.08
CA SER A 94 11.44 0.89 -8.88
C SER A 94 12.88 0.75 -9.42
N ASP A 95 13.21 1.59 -10.39
CA ASP A 95 14.35 1.48 -11.29
C ASP A 95 15.60 2.13 -10.67
N GLY A 96 15.39 3.09 -9.76
CA GLY A 96 16.44 3.88 -9.12
C GLY A 96 16.45 3.81 -7.59
N ALA A 97 15.55 3.04 -6.97
CA ALA A 97 15.40 2.88 -5.52
C ALA A 97 15.36 4.20 -4.72
N ALA A 98 14.95 5.30 -5.37
CA ALA A 98 14.97 6.64 -4.80
C ALA A 98 13.56 7.24 -4.78
N ILE A 99 13.24 7.90 -3.66
CA ILE A 99 12.06 8.74 -3.54
C ILE A 99 12.45 10.13 -4.04
N ARG A 100 11.68 10.70 -4.96
CA ARG A 100 11.86 12.07 -5.45
C ARG A 100 10.54 12.85 -5.41
N PRO A 101 10.58 14.19 -5.43
CA PRO A 101 9.37 14.99 -5.58
C PRO A 101 8.58 14.59 -6.83
N LEU A 102 7.25 14.62 -6.71
CA LEU A 102 6.36 14.43 -7.85
C LEU A 102 6.47 15.66 -8.77
N SER A 103 6.76 15.44 -10.04
CA SER A 103 6.94 16.53 -11.03
C SER A 103 5.83 16.51 -12.08
N ALA A 104 5.70 17.58 -12.87
CA ALA A 104 4.69 17.69 -13.92
C ALA A 104 4.78 16.57 -14.99
N GLU A 105 5.97 16.00 -15.18
CA GLU A 105 6.20 14.90 -16.12
C GLU A 105 5.56 13.58 -15.66
N ASP A 106 5.32 13.43 -14.36
CA ASP A 106 4.70 12.22 -13.78
C ASP A 106 3.16 12.20 -13.91
N TYR A 107 2.56 13.25 -14.45
CA TYR A 107 1.10 13.38 -14.63
C TYR A 107 0.61 12.82 -15.98
N GLN A 108 1.51 12.35 -16.85
CA GLN A 108 1.19 11.76 -18.16
C GLN A 108 1.04 10.25 -18.10
#